data_AF-A0A957Z7P1-F1
#
_entry.id   AF-A0A957Z7P1-F1
#
_cell.length_a   1.000
_cell.length_b   1.000
_cell.length_c   1.000
_cell.angle_alpha   90.00
_cell.angle_beta   90.00
_cell.angle_gamma   90.00
#
_symmetry.space_group_name_H-M   'P 1'
#
loop_
_entity.id
_entity.type
_entity.pdbx_description
1 polymer ?
#
loop_
_entity_poly.entity_id
_entity_poly.type
_entity_poly.pdbx_seq_one_letter_code
_entity_poly.pdbx_strand_id
1 'polypeptide(L)'
;TRVLLDLYGTNHDVRLWEQPNAFWPERFRTHDVTPFDLIPQGGGDYYVNHRCAGEWITLALMKGALQMLTSAMQYYVPPQNLQISLAQFPALPQSGFVIREVRRMRSVVPTEGAASDERRIYAH
;
A
#
# COMPACT_ATOMS: atom_id res chain seq x y z
N THR A 1 27.87 -13.55 14.31
CA THR A 1 27.27 -13.70 12.97
C THR A 1 26.34 -12.53 12.68
N ARG A 2 26.21 -12.10 11.43
CA ARG A 2 25.20 -11.10 11.01
C ARG A 2 24.03 -11.82 10.33
N VAL A 3 22.82 -11.29 10.49
CA VAL A 3 21.58 -11.83 9.90
C VAL A 3 20.89 -10.70 9.14
N LEU A 4 20.25 -11.04 8.02
CA LEU A 4 19.43 -10.14 7.21
C LEU A 4 18.05 -10.79 6.99
N LEU A 5 16.98 -10.02 7.18
CA LEU A 5 15.61 -10.43 6.88
C LEU A 5 15.20 -9.78 5.55
N ASP A 6 14.83 -10.59 4.56
CA ASP A 6 14.40 -10.11 3.26
C ASP A 6 12.92 -9.70 3.26
N LEU A 7 12.65 -8.45 3.61
CA LEU A 7 11.27 -7.93 3.64
C LEU A 7 10.62 -7.95 2.26
N TYR A 8 11.34 -7.59 1.20
CA TYR A 8 10.77 -7.56 -0.15
C TYR A 8 10.42 -8.99 -0.60
N GLY A 9 11.33 -9.94 -0.36
CA GLY A 9 11.13 -11.36 -0.64
C GLY A 9 9.96 -11.96 0.12
N THR A 10 9.81 -11.69 1.43
CA THR A 10 8.67 -12.20 2.21
C THR A 10 7.33 -11.69 1.66
N ASN A 11 7.25 -10.41 1.28
CA ASN A 11 6.02 -9.84 0.68
C ASN A 11 5.76 -10.32 -0.76
N HIS A 12 6.70 -11.03 -1.39
CA HIS A 12 6.57 -11.60 -2.73
C HIS A 12 6.77 -13.14 -2.74
N ASP A 13 6.68 -13.80 -1.59
CA ASP A 13 6.90 -15.24 -1.47
C ASP A 13 5.70 -16.02 -2.00
N VAL A 14 5.91 -16.86 -3.03
CA VAL A 14 4.88 -17.72 -3.63
C VAL A 14 4.28 -18.74 -2.66
N ARG A 15 4.95 -19.02 -1.54
CA ARG A 15 4.46 -19.91 -0.48
C ARG A 15 3.45 -19.23 0.44
N LEU A 16 3.51 -17.90 0.53
CA LEU A 16 2.63 -17.07 1.36
C LEU A 16 1.52 -16.43 0.52
N TRP A 17 1.83 -16.02 -0.71
CA TRP A 17 0.97 -15.22 -1.55
C TRP A 17 0.72 -15.88 -2.91
N GLU A 18 -0.55 -16.07 -3.28
CA GLU A 18 -0.91 -16.46 -4.64
C GLU A 18 -0.59 -15.34 -5.63
N GLN A 19 0.12 -15.63 -6.73
CA GLN A 19 0.50 -14.62 -7.74
C GLN A 19 1.15 -13.36 -7.09
N PRO A 20 2.29 -13.49 -6.40
CA PRO A 20 2.85 -12.43 -5.56
C PRO A 20 3.26 -11.18 -6.34
N ASN A 21 3.57 -11.32 -7.63
CA ASN A 21 3.98 -10.21 -8.49
C ASN A 21 2.79 -9.48 -9.15
N ALA A 22 1.55 -9.95 -8.92
CA ALA A 22 0.35 -9.30 -9.43
C ALA A 22 -0.21 -8.31 -8.40
N PHE A 23 -0.44 -7.06 -8.83
CA PHE A 23 -1.21 -6.10 -8.03
C PHE A 23 -2.69 -6.52 -8.03
N TRP A 24 -3.08 -7.25 -6.98
CA TRP A 24 -4.42 -7.81 -6.82
C TRP A 24 -4.96 -7.49 -5.43
N PRO A 25 -5.61 -6.32 -5.23
CA PRO A 25 -6.08 -5.88 -3.91
C PRO A 25 -7.11 -6.83 -3.27
N GLU A 26 -7.93 -7.52 -4.07
CA GLU A 26 -8.99 -8.40 -3.59
C GLU A 26 -8.46 -9.61 -2.81
N ARG A 27 -7.16 -9.95 -2.91
CA ARG A 27 -6.53 -11.00 -2.10
C ARG A 27 -6.74 -10.79 -0.59
N PHE A 28 -6.79 -9.52 -0.15
CA PHE A 28 -6.99 -9.17 1.26
C PHE A 28 -8.44 -9.34 1.74
N ARG A 29 -9.39 -9.68 0.85
CA ARG A 29 -10.76 -10.02 1.25
C ARG A 29 -10.87 -11.43 1.85
N THR A 30 -9.97 -12.33 1.46
CA THR A 30 -10.02 -13.75 1.82
C THR A 30 -8.77 -14.24 2.54
N HIS A 31 -7.70 -13.44 2.55
CA HIS A 31 -6.45 -13.76 3.23
C HIS A 31 -6.32 -12.90 4.48
N ASP A 32 -6.41 -13.53 5.66
CA ASP A 32 -6.10 -12.89 6.93
C ASP A 32 -4.56 -12.81 7.07
N VAL A 33 -4.06 -11.59 7.22
CA VAL A 33 -2.62 -11.32 7.33
C VAL A 33 -2.12 -11.58 8.74
N THR A 34 -0.92 -12.12 8.86
CA THR A 34 -0.25 -12.32 10.15
C THR A 34 0.86 -11.28 10.36
N PRO A 35 1.38 -11.12 11.59
CA PRO A 35 2.54 -10.26 11.84
C PRO A 35 3.83 -10.67 11.12
N PHE A 36 3.84 -11.75 10.33
CA PHE A 36 5.04 -12.34 9.73
C PHE A 36 4.96 -12.58 8.22
N ASP A 37 3.78 -12.45 7.58
CA ASP A 37 3.62 -12.63 6.13
C ASP A 37 3.54 -11.32 5.35
N LEU A 38 2.86 -10.29 5.89
CA LEU A 38 2.80 -8.94 5.36
C LEU A 38 3.67 -8.02 6.23
N ILE A 39 4.94 -7.89 5.86
CA ILE A 39 5.96 -7.18 6.67
C ILE A 39 6.66 -6.02 5.93
N PRO A 40 5.98 -5.22 5.08
CA PRO A 40 6.64 -4.13 4.36
C PRO A 40 7.20 -3.05 5.29
N GLN A 41 6.77 -3.04 6.55
CA GLN A 41 7.20 -2.11 7.61
C GLN A 41 7.76 -2.85 8.84
N GLY A 42 8.30 -4.05 8.62
CA GLY A 42 8.72 -4.96 9.68
C GLY A 42 7.58 -5.84 10.20
N GLY A 43 7.94 -6.93 10.89
CA GLY A 43 7.00 -7.90 11.44
C GLY A 43 7.12 -8.04 12.96
N GLY A 44 6.25 -8.86 13.54
CA GLY A 44 6.16 -9.10 14.97
C GLY A 44 5.27 -8.10 15.71
N ASP A 45 5.50 -7.98 17.02
CA ASP A 45 4.73 -7.14 17.93
C ASP A 45 5.27 -5.70 17.98
N TYR A 46 4.37 -4.71 18.09
CA TYR A 46 4.74 -3.29 18.09
C TYR A 46 5.51 -2.82 19.33
N TYR A 47 5.30 -3.46 20.49
CA TYR A 47 5.85 -3.03 21.77
C TYR A 47 7.16 -3.75 22.10
N VAL A 48 7.30 -5.01 21.69
CA VAL A 48 8.48 -5.84 22.03
C VAL A 48 9.41 -6.11 20.85
N ASN A 49 9.05 -5.71 19.64
CA ASN A 49 9.92 -5.79 18.47
C ASN A 49 10.12 -4.43 17.79
N HIS A 50 11.05 -4.35 16.83
CA HIS A 50 11.30 -3.15 16.04
C HIS A 50 10.33 -2.99 14.85
N ARG A 51 9.06 -3.41 15.02
CA ARG A 51 8.01 -3.16 14.02
C ARG A 51 7.74 -1.66 13.94
N CYS A 52 7.47 -1.14 12.74
CA CYS A 52 7.27 0.28 12.54
C CYS A 52 6.05 0.80 13.31
N ALA A 53 6.27 1.77 14.22
CA ALA A 53 5.20 2.46 14.93
C ALA A 53 4.31 3.33 14.01
N GLY A 54 4.79 3.64 12.80
CA GLY A 54 4.12 4.48 11.81
C GLY A 54 3.19 3.74 10.85
N GLU A 55 2.95 2.44 11.04
CA GLU A 55 2.13 1.64 10.12
C GLU A 55 0.71 2.19 9.98
N TRP A 56 0.06 2.51 11.10
CA TRP A 56 -1.27 3.10 11.15
C TRP A 56 -1.35 4.46 10.43
N ILE A 57 -0.33 5.30 10.61
CA ILE A 57 -0.26 6.62 9.97
C ILE A 57 -0.08 6.43 8.45
N THR A 58 0.78 5.50 8.04
CA THR A 58 1.01 5.20 6.63
C THR A 58 -0.30 4.77 5.95
N LEU A 59 -1.05 3.87 6.58
CA LEU A 59 -2.33 3.39 6.06
C LEU A 59 -3.38 4.51 5.96
N ALA A 60 -3.49 5.36 6.99
CA ALA A 60 -4.42 6.49 6.97
C ALA A 60 -4.09 7.48 5.83
N LEU A 61 -2.80 7.80 5.64
CA LEU A 61 -2.35 8.67 4.56
C LEU A 61 -2.58 8.05 3.18
N MET A 62 -2.32 6.75 3.00
CA MET A 62 -2.57 6.05 1.75
C MET A 62 -4.06 6.01 1.40
N LYS A 63 -4.95 5.74 2.39
CA LYS A 63 -6.42 5.83 2.20
C LYS A 63 -6.85 7.22 1.76
N GLY A 64 -6.35 8.26 2.44
CA GLY A 64 -6.64 9.66 2.10
C GLY A 64 -6.13 10.05 0.70
N ALA A 65 -4.91 9.64 0.34
CA ALA A 65 -4.33 9.88 -0.98
C ALA A 65 -5.14 9.18 -2.08
N LEU A 66 -5.54 7.92 -1.87
CA LEU A 66 -6.37 7.19 -2.82
C LEU A 66 -7.72 7.86 -3.02
N GLN A 67 -8.41 8.24 -1.94
CA GLN A 67 -9.68 8.97 -2.02
C GLN A 67 -9.52 10.30 -2.76
N MET A 68 -8.42 11.01 -2.50
CA MET A 68 -8.13 12.25 -3.18
C MET A 68 -7.97 12.03 -4.68
N LEU A 69 -7.14 11.07 -5.07
CA LEU A 69 -6.83 10.75 -6.48
C LEU A 69 -8.00 10.16 -7.27
N THR A 70 -8.96 9.50 -6.62
CA THR A 70 -10.06 8.82 -7.32
C THR A 70 -11.38 9.57 -7.26
N SER A 71 -11.60 10.40 -6.23
CA SER A 71 -12.91 10.99 -5.95
C SER A 71 -12.89 12.50 -5.74
N ALA A 72 -11.75 13.10 -5.39
CA ALA A 72 -11.67 14.53 -5.07
C ALA A 72 -11.00 15.39 -6.16
N MET A 73 -10.29 14.78 -7.12
CA MET A 73 -9.64 15.50 -8.21
C MET A 73 -9.74 14.77 -9.55
N GLN A 74 -9.60 15.54 -10.62
CA GLN A 74 -9.33 15.06 -11.97
C GLN A 74 -7.94 15.54 -12.39
N TYR A 75 -7.22 14.71 -13.13
CA TYR A 75 -5.90 15.03 -13.67
C TYR A 75 -5.65 14.22 -14.95
N TYR A 76 -4.73 14.73 -15.75
CA TYR A 76 -4.22 14.05 -16.95
C TYR A 76 -2.83 13.47 -16.68
N VAL A 77 -2.61 12.21 -17.10
CA VAL A 77 -1.30 11.56 -17.06
C VAL A 77 -0.70 11.64 -18.46
N PRO A 78 0.28 12.53 -18.73
CA PRO A 78 0.94 12.59 -20.04
C PRO A 78 1.76 11.32 -20.31
N PRO A 79 2.07 11.02 -21.59
CA PRO A 79 3.05 10.00 -21.93
C PRO A 79 4.37 10.28 -21.20
N GLN A 80 4.84 9.28 -20.47
CA GLN A 80 6.03 9.36 -19.63
C GLN A 80 6.58 7.97 -19.36
N ASN A 81 7.81 7.90 -18.84
CA ASN A 81 8.39 6.63 -18.44
C ASN A 81 7.99 6.28 -16.99
N LEU A 82 7.12 5.27 -16.86
CA LEU A 82 6.62 4.78 -15.57
C LEU A 82 7.32 3.50 -15.10
N GLN A 83 8.40 3.07 -15.76
CA GLN A 83 9.16 1.89 -15.36
C GLN A 83 9.74 2.08 -13.95
N ILE A 84 9.69 1.00 -13.16
CA ILE A 84 10.24 0.94 -11.81
C ILE A 84 11.48 0.05 -11.86
N SER A 85 12.63 0.59 -11.46
CA SER A 85 13.86 -0.19 -11.33
C SER A 85 14.03 -0.69 -9.90
N LEU A 86 14.04 -2.01 -9.71
CA LEU A 86 14.34 -2.63 -8.41
C LEU A 86 15.84 -2.57 -8.04
N ALA A 87 16.70 -2.13 -8.98
CA ALA A 87 18.12 -1.91 -8.72
C ALA A 87 18.42 -0.54 -8.09
N GLN A 88 17.39 0.31 -7.91
CA GLN A 88 17.49 1.63 -7.32
C GLN A 88 16.73 1.67 -5.98
N PHE A 89 17.33 2.30 -4.96
CA PHE A 89 16.71 2.44 -3.65
C PHE A 89 16.66 3.92 -3.23
N PRO A 90 15.48 4.48 -2.89
CA PRO A 90 14.15 3.85 -2.99
C PRO A 90 13.73 3.62 -4.44
N ALA A 91 12.98 2.54 -4.70
CA ALA A 91 12.45 2.27 -6.03
C ALA A 91 11.28 3.22 -6.32
N LEU A 92 11.42 4.04 -7.37
CA LEU A 92 10.41 5.00 -7.82
C LEU A 92 10.18 4.84 -9.33
N PRO A 93 9.01 5.24 -9.86
CA PRO A 93 8.84 5.39 -11.30
C PRO A 93 9.89 6.37 -11.85
N GLN A 94 10.51 6.06 -12.99
CA GLN A 94 11.61 6.86 -13.53
C GLN A 94 11.28 8.36 -13.72
N SER A 95 10.03 8.68 -14.03
CA SER A 95 9.54 10.06 -14.16
C SER A 95 8.99 10.68 -12.87
N GLY A 96 8.79 9.88 -11.81
CA GLY A 96 8.13 10.32 -10.57
C GLY A 96 6.61 10.45 -10.66
N PHE A 97 5.96 9.86 -11.67
CA PHE A 97 4.50 9.91 -11.89
C PHE A 97 3.98 11.36 -12.04
N VAL A 98 4.39 12.01 -13.12
CA VAL A 98 3.97 13.37 -13.48
C VAL A 98 2.48 13.39 -13.83
N ILE A 99 1.73 14.32 -13.23
CA ILE A 99 0.33 14.62 -13.55
C ILE A 99 0.18 16.08 -14.01
N ARG A 100 -0.82 16.36 -14.85
CA ARG A 100 -1.13 17.69 -15.40
C ARG A 100 -2.63 17.99 -15.29
N GLU A 101 -2.98 19.25 -15.54
CA GLU A 101 -4.37 19.71 -15.62
C GLU A 101 -5.20 19.36 -14.36
N VAL A 102 -4.57 19.45 -13.19
CA VAL A 102 -5.19 19.07 -11.92
C VAL A 102 -6.34 20.01 -11.59
N ARG A 103 -7.53 19.44 -11.40
CA ARG A 103 -8.76 20.15 -11.04
C ARG A 103 -9.43 19.48 -9.86
N ARG A 104 -9.86 20.27 -8.88
CA ARG A 104 -10.69 19.76 -7.78
C ARG A 104 -12.08 19.42 -8.30
N MET A 105 -12.58 18.23 -7.98
CA MET A 105 -13.97 17.86 -8.22
C MET A 105 -14.86 18.51 -7.15
N ARG A 106 -15.98 19.09 -7.57
CA ARG A 106 -17.02 19.53 -6.62
C ARG A 106 -17.61 18.28 -5.97
N SER A 107 -17.78 18.31 -4.64
CA SER A 107 -18.20 17.14 -3.87
C SER A 107 -19.52 16.55 -4.39
N VAL A 108 -19.52 15.26 -4.70
CA VAL A 108 -20.73 14.44 -4.64
C VAL A 108 -20.86 14.02 -3.17
N VAL A 109 -21.97 14.36 -2.52
CA VAL A 109 -22.26 13.93 -1.15
C VAL A 109 -22.35 12.39 -1.17
N PRO A 110 -21.55 11.65 -0.38
CA PRO A 110 -21.67 10.20 -0.32
C PRO A 110 -22.99 9.81 0.36
N THR A 111 -23.76 8.91 -0.26
CA THR A 111 -24.85 8.20 0.42
C THR A 111 -24.25 7.28 1.48
N GLU A 112 -24.74 7.38 2.72
CA GLU A 112 -24.30 6.61 3.88
C GLU A 112 -24.38 5.09 3.61
N GLY A 113 -23.31 4.33 3.86
CA GLY A 113 -23.40 2.87 3.78
C GLY A 113 -22.13 2.02 3.87
N ALA A 114 -20.90 2.55 3.83
CA ALA A 114 -19.68 1.73 3.66
C ALA A 114 -18.73 1.70 4.87
N ALA A 115 -19.23 1.82 6.11
CA ALA A 115 -18.39 1.96 7.30
C ALA A 115 -18.11 0.66 8.08
N SER A 116 -18.47 -0.53 7.59
CA SER A 116 -18.59 -1.71 8.47
C SER A 116 -17.49 -2.78 8.39
N ASP A 117 -16.36 -2.61 7.68
CA ASP A 117 -15.40 -3.71 7.50
C ASP A 117 -13.92 -3.34 7.69
N GLU A 118 -13.60 -2.46 8.65
CA GLU A 118 -12.22 -2.05 8.92
C GLU A 118 -11.49 -2.91 9.98
N ARG A 119 -12.11 -3.95 10.55
CA ARG A 119 -11.56 -4.65 11.74
C ARG A 119 -10.76 -5.92 11.47
N ARG A 120 -10.67 -6.41 10.23
CA ARG A 120 -10.08 -7.73 9.95
C ARG A 120 -8.57 -7.74 9.76
N ILE A 121 -7.98 -6.64 9.30
CA ILE A 121 -6.53 -6.58 9.00
C ILE A 121 -5.70 -6.24 10.26
N TYR A 122 -6.35 -5.86 11.36
CA TYR A 122 -5.75 -5.01 12.40
C TYR A 122 -5.94 -5.49 13.85
N ALA A 123 -6.52 -6.67 14.04
CA ALA A 123 -6.81 -7.23 15.36
C ALA A 123 -5.69 -8.16 15.85
N HIS A 124 -4.42 -7.73 15.81
CA HIS A 124 -3.28 -8.46 16.35
C HIS A 124 -2.28 -7.52 17.02
#